data_AF-C6DED4-F1
#
_entry.id   AF-C6DED4-F1
#
_cell.length_a   1.000
_cell.length_b   1.000
_cell.length_c   1.000
_cell.angle_alpha   90.00
_cell.angle_beta   90.00
_cell.angle_gamma   90.00
#
_symmetry.space_group_name_H-M   'P 1'
#
loop_
_entity.id
_entity.type
_entity.pdbx_description
1 polymer ?
#
loop_
_entity_poly.entity_id
_entity_poly.type
_entity_poly.pdbx_seq_one_letter_code
_entity_poly.pdbx_strand_id
1 'polypeptide(L)'
;MKINRYLQMAFVTAFAFTASVYAAPIELEGFSLTRDIPCNGNDVTISGNGNNIVLTGQCAAISIMGSEHNVTFDTATSLTVTGSEIAVTGQSTGNLTVAAYKNTIRTHIVADDKPVKVNVTGTEHHLDLDFKGPTVVSFNGISNHLSWGGTEPRLSSSGANNVIKQKP
;
A
#
# COMPACT_ATOMS: atom_id res chain seq x y z
N MET A 1 -17.15 74.67 19.94
CA MET A 1 -17.85 73.42 19.60
C MET A 1 -16.82 72.47 18.98
N LYS A 2 -16.32 71.48 19.73
CA LYS A 2 -15.28 70.52 19.27
C LYS A 2 -15.96 69.23 18.81
N ILE A 3 -15.77 68.84 17.55
CA ILE A 3 -16.27 67.59 16.97
C ILE A 3 -15.14 66.55 17.06
N ASN A 4 -15.35 65.51 17.86
CA ASN A 4 -14.48 64.33 17.93
C ASN A 4 -14.86 63.35 16.81
N ARG A 5 -13.93 63.08 15.89
CA ARG A 5 -14.05 62.03 14.86
C ARG A 5 -13.52 60.71 15.45
N TYR A 6 -14.41 59.78 15.77
CA TYR A 6 -14.06 58.40 16.06
C TYR A 6 -14.06 57.60 14.74
N LEU A 7 -12.87 57.22 14.28
CA LEU A 7 -12.71 56.31 13.15
C LEU A 7 -12.61 54.89 13.73
N GLN A 8 -13.70 54.13 13.68
CA GLN A 8 -13.70 52.72 14.09
C GLN A 8 -13.06 51.89 12.97
N MET A 9 -11.89 51.31 13.28
CA MET A 9 -11.21 50.32 12.44
C MET A 9 -11.92 48.97 12.60
N ALA A 10 -12.65 48.54 11.58
CA ALA A 10 -13.24 47.20 11.53
C ALA A 10 -12.19 46.20 11.03
N PHE A 11 -11.74 45.29 11.90
CA PHE A 11 -10.94 44.14 11.53
C PHE A 11 -11.85 43.07 10.91
N VAL A 12 -11.68 42.81 9.60
CA VAL A 12 -12.35 41.69 8.92
C VAL A 12 -11.45 40.46 9.04
N THR A 13 -11.79 39.54 9.95
CA THR A 13 -11.16 38.22 10.03
C THR A 13 -11.65 37.34 8.88
N ALA A 14 -10.77 37.09 7.90
CA ALA A 14 -11.02 36.13 6.83
C ALA A 14 -10.89 34.69 7.37
N PHE A 15 -12.02 33.98 7.48
CA PHE A 15 -12.03 32.53 7.67
C PHE A 15 -11.55 31.87 6.37
N ALA A 16 -10.33 31.33 6.37
CA ALA A 16 -9.86 30.46 5.29
C ALA A 16 -10.63 29.14 5.35
N PHE A 17 -11.53 28.92 4.39
CA PHE A 17 -12.11 27.60 4.13
C PHE A 17 -11.02 26.71 3.56
N THR A 18 -10.47 25.80 4.36
CA THR A 18 -9.70 24.68 3.84
C THR A 18 -10.69 23.73 3.17
N ALA A 19 -10.80 23.79 1.85
CA ALA A 19 -11.53 22.78 1.10
C ALA A 19 -10.82 21.44 1.33
N SER A 20 -11.48 20.52 2.04
CA SER A 20 -11.05 19.14 2.13
C SER A 20 -11.18 18.54 0.73
N VAL A 21 -10.08 18.45 -0.02
CA VAL A 21 -10.04 17.68 -1.26
C VAL A 21 -10.25 16.22 -0.85
N TYR A 22 -11.46 15.72 -1.05
CA TYR A 22 -11.71 14.29 -0.96
C TYR A 22 -11.03 13.67 -2.19
N ALA A 23 -9.92 12.98 -1.95
CA ALA A 23 -9.22 12.18 -2.94
C ALA A 23 -10.19 11.16 -3.56
N ALA A 24 -10.46 11.26 -4.86
CA ALA A 24 -11.31 10.29 -5.55
C ALA A 24 -10.49 9.03 -5.85
N PRO A 25 -11.02 7.82 -5.58
CA PRO A 25 -10.30 6.59 -5.87
C PRO A 25 -10.04 6.46 -7.38
N ILE A 26 -8.86 5.95 -7.72
CA ILE A 26 -8.45 5.62 -9.08
C ILE A 26 -8.81 4.17 -9.35
N GLU A 27 -9.73 3.93 -10.28
CA GLU A 27 -10.20 2.60 -10.65
C GLU A 27 -9.64 2.20 -12.02
N LEU A 28 -8.90 1.09 -12.07
CA LEU A 28 -8.26 0.54 -13.26
C LEU A 28 -8.78 -0.88 -13.51
N GLU A 29 -9.90 -0.97 -14.23
CA GLU A 29 -10.51 -2.23 -14.63
C GLU A 29 -10.24 -2.53 -16.10
N GLY A 30 -9.72 -3.72 -16.39
CA GLY A 30 -9.58 -4.16 -17.78
C GLY A 30 -8.67 -5.35 -17.99
N PHE A 31 -8.37 -5.58 -19.27
CA PHE A 31 -7.55 -6.69 -19.75
C PHE A 31 -6.34 -6.13 -20.51
N SER A 32 -5.14 -6.58 -20.15
CA SER A 32 -3.89 -6.20 -20.81
C SER A 32 -3.66 -4.68 -20.90
N LEU A 33 -4.13 -3.93 -19.91
CA LEU A 33 -3.88 -2.49 -19.84
C LEU A 33 -2.39 -2.20 -19.63
N THR A 34 -1.89 -1.10 -20.19
CA THR A 34 -0.56 -0.57 -19.88
C THR A 34 -0.68 0.92 -19.60
N ARG A 35 -0.40 1.33 -18.36
CA ARG A 35 -0.60 2.72 -17.90
C ARG A 35 0.38 3.12 -16.81
N ASP A 36 0.81 4.38 -16.88
CA ASP A 36 1.53 5.06 -15.82
C ASP A 36 0.59 6.08 -15.16
N ILE A 37 0.42 5.98 -13.85
CA ILE A 37 -0.59 6.76 -13.11
C ILE A 37 0.07 7.43 -11.89
N PRO A 38 0.01 8.76 -11.77
CA PRO A 38 0.41 9.45 -10.54
C PRO A 38 -0.68 9.30 -9.48
N CYS A 39 -0.32 8.73 -8.32
CA CYS A 39 -1.27 8.45 -7.25
C CYS A 39 -1.78 9.71 -6.56
N ASN A 40 -0.93 10.71 -6.30
CA ASN A 40 -1.28 11.97 -5.62
C ASN A 40 -2.06 11.80 -4.30
N GLY A 41 -1.76 10.74 -3.55
CA GLY A 41 -2.41 10.38 -2.29
C GLY A 41 -3.76 9.67 -2.43
N ASN A 42 -4.20 9.35 -3.65
CA ASN A 42 -5.45 8.64 -3.87
C ASN A 42 -5.30 7.14 -3.60
N ASP A 43 -6.43 6.51 -3.28
CA ASP A 43 -6.57 5.06 -3.32
C ASP A 43 -6.57 4.58 -4.78
N VAL A 44 -6.01 3.40 -5.03
CA VAL A 44 -5.95 2.77 -6.34
C VAL A 44 -6.50 1.35 -6.28
N THR A 45 -7.46 1.04 -7.14
CA THR A 45 -7.95 -0.31 -7.35
C THR A 45 -7.55 -0.76 -8.76
N ILE A 46 -6.95 -1.94 -8.87
CA ILE A 46 -6.60 -2.58 -10.14
C ILE A 46 -7.35 -3.91 -10.20
N SER A 47 -8.10 -4.13 -11.27
CA SER A 47 -8.90 -5.34 -11.48
C SER A 47 -8.84 -5.86 -12.91
N GLY A 48 -9.12 -7.15 -13.08
CA GLY A 48 -9.22 -7.82 -14.37
C GLY A 48 -8.10 -8.85 -14.58
N ASN A 49 -7.45 -8.83 -15.74
CA ASN A 49 -6.39 -9.78 -16.06
C ASN A 49 -5.25 -9.15 -16.91
N GLY A 50 -4.00 -9.51 -16.63
CA GLY A 50 -2.88 -9.19 -17.52
C GLY A 50 -2.43 -7.72 -17.54
N ASN A 51 -2.96 -6.87 -16.67
CA ASN A 51 -2.60 -5.44 -16.64
C ASN A 51 -1.14 -5.20 -16.19
N ASN A 52 -0.45 -4.26 -16.84
CA ASN A 52 0.88 -3.76 -16.53
C ASN A 52 0.82 -2.28 -16.10
N ILE A 53 0.89 -2.00 -14.80
CA ILE A 53 0.59 -0.68 -14.24
C ILE A 53 1.79 -0.13 -13.46
N VAL A 54 2.15 1.13 -13.72
CA VAL A 54 3.17 1.87 -12.97
C VAL A 54 2.47 2.96 -12.15
N LEU A 55 2.58 2.89 -10.82
CA LEU A 55 2.02 3.88 -9.90
C LEU A 55 3.14 4.78 -9.36
N THR A 56 3.05 6.09 -9.58
CA THR A 56 4.09 7.05 -9.17
C THR A 56 3.65 7.94 -8.02
N GLY A 57 4.60 8.35 -7.18
CA GLY A 57 4.37 9.17 -6.00
C GLY A 57 3.79 8.41 -4.81
N GLN A 58 3.15 9.13 -3.89
CA GLN A 58 2.51 8.53 -2.73
C GLN A 58 1.09 8.08 -3.08
N CYS A 59 0.81 6.79 -2.96
CA CYS A 59 -0.54 6.26 -2.95
C CYS A 59 -1.04 6.15 -1.50
N ALA A 60 -2.35 6.21 -1.30
CA ALA A 60 -2.95 5.81 -0.03
C ALA A 60 -3.02 4.26 0.00
N ALA A 61 -4.19 3.67 -0.21
CA ALA A 61 -4.32 2.22 -0.34
C ALA A 61 -4.18 1.78 -1.81
N ILE A 62 -3.44 0.68 -2.04
CA ILE A 62 -3.45 -0.03 -3.32
C ILE A 62 -4.15 -1.37 -3.12
N SER A 63 -5.17 -1.65 -3.93
CA SER A 63 -5.89 -2.91 -3.98
C SER A 63 -5.77 -3.54 -5.36
N ILE A 64 -5.18 -4.72 -5.47
CA ILE A 64 -4.97 -5.44 -6.72
C ILE A 64 -5.75 -6.75 -6.64
N MET A 65 -6.70 -6.93 -7.53
CA MET A 65 -7.52 -8.13 -7.64
C MET A 65 -7.56 -8.70 -9.05
N GLY A 66 -7.71 -10.01 -9.20
CA GLY A 66 -7.77 -10.65 -10.50
C GLY A 66 -6.56 -11.55 -10.76
N SER A 67 -5.94 -11.44 -11.94
CA SER A 67 -4.89 -12.38 -12.34
C SER A 67 -3.83 -11.78 -13.25
N GLU A 68 -2.61 -12.32 -13.17
CA GLU A 68 -1.52 -12.04 -14.12
C GLU A 68 -1.15 -10.55 -14.24
N HIS A 69 -1.42 -9.76 -13.18
CA HIS A 69 -1.04 -8.36 -13.13
C HIS A 69 0.46 -8.20 -12.86
N ASN A 70 1.08 -7.21 -13.49
CA ASN A 70 2.41 -6.72 -13.15
C ASN A 70 2.27 -5.26 -12.70
N VAL A 71 2.60 -4.98 -11.44
CA VAL A 71 2.40 -3.64 -10.87
C VAL A 71 3.68 -3.15 -10.22
N THR A 72 4.10 -1.94 -10.57
CA THR A 72 5.13 -1.22 -9.83
C THR A 72 4.54 -0.03 -9.10
N PHE A 73 5.10 0.31 -7.94
CA PHE A 73 4.69 1.52 -7.22
C PHE A 73 5.84 2.16 -6.45
N ASP A 74 5.80 3.48 -6.28
CA ASP A 74 6.74 4.16 -5.39
C ASP A 74 6.40 3.84 -3.93
N THR A 75 5.38 4.50 -3.37
CA THR A 75 5.03 4.36 -1.96
C THR A 75 3.52 4.22 -1.73
N ALA A 76 3.13 3.48 -0.69
CA ALA A 76 1.73 3.31 -0.31
C ALA A 76 1.56 3.24 1.21
N THR A 77 0.39 3.58 1.74
CA THR A 77 0.09 3.36 3.16
C THR A 77 -0.35 1.92 3.44
N SER A 78 -0.93 1.25 2.44
CA SER A 78 -1.28 -0.17 2.51
C SER A 78 -1.34 -0.81 1.12
N LEU A 79 -1.02 -2.09 1.05
CA LEU A 79 -1.10 -2.90 -0.16
C LEU A 79 -1.92 -4.16 0.11
N THR A 80 -2.94 -4.40 -0.72
CA THR A 80 -3.72 -5.64 -0.76
C THR A 80 -3.57 -6.29 -2.12
N VAL A 81 -3.16 -7.56 -2.15
CA VAL A 81 -3.02 -8.36 -3.37
C VAL A 81 -3.81 -9.65 -3.19
N THR A 82 -4.93 -9.76 -3.89
CA THR A 82 -5.81 -10.94 -3.83
C THR A 82 -6.09 -11.44 -5.23
N GLY A 83 -5.57 -12.62 -5.57
CA GLY A 83 -5.72 -13.14 -6.92
C GLY A 83 -4.70 -14.20 -7.25
N SER A 84 -4.48 -14.42 -8.54
CA SER A 84 -3.55 -15.43 -9.04
C SER A 84 -2.43 -14.84 -9.91
N GLU A 85 -1.20 -15.22 -9.63
CA GLU A 85 -0.04 -14.90 -10.48
C GLU A 85 0.21 -13.39 -10.66
N ILE A 86 -0.05 -12.62 -9.60
CA ILE A 86 0.22 -11.17 -9.58
C ILE A 86 1.66 -10.92 -9.13
N ALA A 87 2.40 -10.14 -9.89
CA ALA A 87 3.73 -9.66 -9.54
C ALA A 87 3.68 -8.18 -9.13
N VAL A 88 4.18 -7.86 -7.93
CA VAL A 88 4.24 -6.49 -7.42
C VAL A 88 5.65 -6.15 -6.96
N THR A 89 6.20 -5.04 -7.46
CA THR A 89 7.45 -4.46 -6.97
C THR A 89 7.24 -3.02 -6.53
N GLY A 90 7.50 -2.70 -5.28
CA GLY A 90 7.38 -1.32 -4.79
C GLY A 90 8.57 -0.83 -3.98
N GLN A 91 8.68 0.49 -3.81
CA GLN A 91 9.71 1.03 -2.92
C GLN A 91 9.32 0.81 -1.46
N SER A 92 8.12 1.19 -1.01
CA SER A 92 7.68 0.88 0.35
C SER A 92 6.18 0.93 0.56
N THR A 93 5.66 0.07 1.44
CA THR A 93 4.28 0.11 1.91
C THR A 93 4.19 -0.06 3.43
N GLY A 94 3.04 0.27 4.02
CA GLY A 94 2.70 -0.07 5.39
C GLY A 94 2.11 -1.48 5.49
N ASN A 95 0.82 -1.58 5.85
CA ASN A 95 0.16 -2.87 5.99
C ASN A 95 0.13 -3.63 4.65
N LEU A 96 0.37 -4.94 4.72
CA LEU A 96 0.36 -5.82 3.55
C LEU A 96 -0.61 -6.99 3.77
N THR A 97 -1.48 -7.24 2.79
CA THR A 97 -2.25 -8.47 2.71
C THR A 97 -1.99 -9.14 1.37
N VAL A 98 -1.66 -10.43 1.41
CA VAL A 98 -1.46 -11.27 0.21
C VAL A 98 -2.33 -12.52 0.37
N ALA A 99 -3.13 -12.81 -0.65
CA ALA A 99 -4.09 -13.91 -0.59
C ALA A 99 -4.21 -14.66 -1.92
N ALA A 100 -4.85 -15.83 -1.85
CA ALA A 100 -5.17 -16.74 -2.95
C ALA A 100 -3.98 -17.54 -3.49
N TYR A 101 -3.41 -17.21 -4.65
CA TYR A 101 -2.50 -18.11 -5.34
C TYR A 101 -1.30 -17.43 -6.01
N LYS A 102 -0.08 -17.92 -5.75
CA LYS A 102 1.12 -17.69 -6.58
C LYS A 102 1.48 -16.22 -6.87
N ASN A 103 1.13 -15.33 -5.95
CA ASN A 103 1.53 -13.92 -6.03
C ASN A 103 2.99 -13.72 -5.60
N THR A 104 3.71 -12.84 -6.29
CA THR A 104 5.10 -12.48 -6.00
C THR A 104 5.18 -11.01 -5.58
N ILE A 105 5.67 -10.73 -4.37
CA ILE A 105 5.71 -9.38 -3.79
C ILE A 105 7.13 -9.01 -3.38
N ARG A 106 7.63 -7.87 -3.85
CA ARG A 106 8.91 -7.29 -3.42
C ARG A 106 8.74 -5.83 -3.00
N THR A 107 8.98 -5.52 -1.72
CA THR A 107 8.86 -4.14 -1.22
C THR A 107 9.46 -3.99 0.19
N HIS A 108 9.72 -2.75 0.62
CA HIS A 108 9.99 -2.47 2.03
C HIS A 108 8.67 -2.30 2.79
N ILE A 109 8.62 -2.81 4.02
CA ILE A 109 7.51 -2.63 4.94
C ILE A 109 7.94 -1.60 5.97
N VAL A 110 7.30 -0.43 5.97
CA VAL A 110 7.65 0.69 6.85
C VAL A 110 6.62 0.79 7.96
N ALA A 111 7.10 0.79 9.20
CA ALA A 111 6.29 1.04 10.38
C ALA A 111 6.71 2.35 11.03
N ASP A 112 5.71 3.17 11.39
CA ASP A 112 5.90 4.31 12.27
C ASP A 112 5.93 3.82 13.74
N ASP A 113 5.20 4.47 14.64
CA ASP A 113 5.22 4.14 16.08
C ASP A 113 4.51 2.83 16.44
N LYS A 114 3.64 2.33 15.55
CA LYS A 114 2.81 1.14 15.81
C LYS A 114 3.23 -0.01 14.91
N PRO A 115 3.20 -1.26 15.42
CA PRO A 115 3.52 -2.41 14.58
C PRO A 115 2.57 -2.52 13.38
N VAL A 116 3.13 -2.60 12.18
CA VAL A 116 2.36 -2.88 10.96
C VAL A 116 2.10 -4.37 10.80
N LYS A 117 1.02 -4.72 10.10
CA LYS A 117 0.60 -6.10 9.90
C LYS A 117 0.90 -6.55 8.48
N VAL A 118 1.48 -7.73 8.38
CA VAL A 118 1.61 -8.50 7.15
C VAL A 118 0.80 -9.77 7.29
N ASN A 119 -0.24 -9.94 6.48
CA ASN A 119 -1.07 -11.14 6.46
C ASN A 119 -0.89 -11.86 5.14
N VAL A 120 -0.50 -13.13 5.19
CA VAL A 120 -0.36 -13.98 4.02
C VAL A 120 -1.25 -15.19 4.19
N THR A 121 -2.17 -15.40 3.24
CA THR A 121 -3.03 -16.57 3.18
C THR A 121 -3.02 -17.20 1.79
N GLY A 122 -3.38 -18.47 1.67
CA GLY A 122 -3.40 -19.15 0.36
C GLY A 122 -2.14 -19.96 0.09
N THR A 123 -1.72 -20.05 -1.16
CA THR A 123 -0.67 -21.00 -1.55
C THR A 123 0.31 -20.45 -2.58
N GLU A 124 1.57 -20.89 -2.46
CA GLU A 124 2.67 -20.60 -3.40
C GLU A 124 3.04 -19.13 -3.55
N HIS A 125 2.73 -18.28 -2.58
CA HIS A 125 3.20 -16.90 -2.58
C HIS A 125 4.71 -16.81 -2.40
N HIS A 126 5.35 -15.90 -3.13
CA HIS A 126 6.77 -15.57 -2.97
C HIS A 126 6.92 -14.13 -2.50
N LEU A 127 7.34 -13.93 -1.26
CA LEU A 127 7.50 -12.61 -0.66
C LEU A 127 8.98 -12.34 -0.39
N ASP A 128 9.47 -11.21 -0.89
CA ASP A 128 10.80 -10.67 -0.67
C ASP A 128 10.67 -9.29 -0.01
N LEU A 129 10.72 -9.26 1.31
CA LEU A 129 10.41 -8.08 2.12
C LEU A 129 11.65 -7.54 2.82
N ASP A 130 11.58 -6.27 3.22
CA ASP A 130 12.55 -5.66 4.13
C ASP A 130 11.80 -4.84 5.17
N PHE A 131 11.92 -5.21 6.44
CA PHE A 131 11.15 -4.61 7.52
C PHE A 131 11.89 -3.41 8.12
N LYS A 132 11.33 -2.22 7.93
CA LYS A 132 11.81 -0.95 8.50
C LYS A 132 10.92 -0.56 9.67
N GLY A 133 11.08 -1.28 10.78
CA GLY A 133 10.36 -1.04 12.02
C GLY A 133 9.56 -2.25 12.53
N PRO A 134 8.83 -2.11 13.64
CA PRO A 134 8.11 -3.21 14.28
C PRO A 134 7.04 -3.78 13.34
N THR A 135 7.08 -5.09 13.10
CA THR A 135 6.12 -5.76 12.21
C THR A 135 5.59 -7.04 12.83
N VAL A 136 4.31 -7.32 12.62
CA VAL A 136 3.67 -8.60 12.95
C VAL A 136 3.30 -9.32 11.66
N VAL A 137 3.82 -10.52 11.46
CA VAL A 137 3.59 -11.35 10.28
C VAL A 137 2.72 -12.54 10.67
N SER A 138 1.56 -12.67 10.02
CA SER A 138 0.69 -13.84 10.08
C SER A 138 0.74 -14.59 8.75
N PHE A 139 1.10 -15.86 8.79
CA PHE A 139 1.41 -16.66 7.62
C PHE A 139 0.62 -17.97 7.64
N ASN A 140 -0.56 -17.99 7.03
CA ASN A 140 -1.49 -19.12 7.08
C ASN A 140 -1.74 -19.70 5.68
N GLY A 141 -1.03 -20.76 5.32
CA GLY A 141 -1.15 -21.29 3.97
C GLY A 141 -0.21 -22.44 3.68
N ILE A 142 -0.12 -22.78 2.39
CA ILE A 142 0.66 -23.94 1.93
C ILE A 142 1.75 -23.47 0.96
N SER A 143 2.96 -24.01 1.09
CA SER A 143 4.06 -23.80 0.13
C SER A 143 4.41 -22.32 -0.14
N ASN A 144 4.11 -21.42 0.79
CA ASN A 144 4.45 -20.01 0.64
C ASN A 144 5.88 -19.78 1.10
N HIS A 145 6.56 -18.84 0.45
CA HIS A 145 7.95 -18.47 0.70
C HIS A 145 8.02 -17.02 1.17
N LEU A 146 8.68 -16.78 2.30
CA LEU A 146 9.03 -15.46 2.80
C LEU A 146 10.54 -15.37 2.99
N SER A 147 11.15 -14.42 2.29
CA SER A 147 12.52 -13.97 2.52
C SER A 147 12.49 -12.54 3.07
N TRP A 148 13.13 -12.27 4.21
CA TRP A 148 13.13 -10.92 4.79
C TRP A 148 14.51 -10.38 5.15
N GLY A 149 14.66 -9.06 5.05
CA GLY A 149 15.77 -8.29 5.64
C GLY A 149 15.27 -7.30 6.70
N GLY A 150 16.18 -6.56 7.31
CA GLY A 150 15.86 -5.51 8.27
C GLY A 150 15.49 -6.02 9.67
N THR A 151 14.54 -5.35 10.32
CA THR A 151 14.09 -5.65 11.68
C THR A 151 13.38 -7.00 11.76
N GLU A 152 13.72 -7.83 12.75
CA GLU A 152 13.08 -9.12 12.97
C GLU A 152 11.57 -8.96 13.27
N PRO A 153 10.67 -9.59 12.50
CA PRO A 153 9.24 -9.50 12.73
C PRO A 153 8.79 -10.44 13.85
N ARG A 154 7.65 -10.12 14.49
CA ARG A 154 6.90 -11.12 15.26
C ARG A 154 6.13 -12.01 14.31
N LEU A 155 6.60 -13.24 14.13
CA LEU A 155 6.05 -14.19 13.17
C LEU A 155 5.15 -15.24 13.84
N SER A 156 3.99 -15.48 13.25
CA SER A 156 3.19 -16.68 13.49
C SER A 156 2.89 -17.35 12.15
N SER A 157 3.09 -18.67 12.07
CA SER A 157 2.79 -19.43 10.85
C SER A 157 1.98 -20.69 11.14
N SER A 158 1.05 -21.00 10.24
CA SER A 158 0.25 -22.22 10.21
C SER A 158 0.14 -22.75 8.77
N GLY A 159 -0.20 -24.04 8.64
CA GLY A 159 -0.29 -24.72 7.36
C GLY A 159 0.91 -25.64 7.11
N ALA A 160 1.28 -25.85 5.84
CA ALA A 160 2.25 -26.88 5.45
C ALA A 160 3.27 -26.35 4.43
N ASN A 161 4.52 -26.84 4.51
CA ASN A 161 5.57 -26.57 3.52
C ASN A 161 5.93 -25.09 3.29
N ASN A 162 5.59 -24.20 4.23
CA ASN A 162 6.03 -22.82 4.16
C ASN A 162 7.54 -22.72 4.42
N VAL A 163 8.22 -21.85 3.68
CA VAL A 163 9.65 -21.59 3.87
C VAL A 163 9.84 -20.13 4.24
N ILE A 164 10.30 -19.89 5.46
CA ILE A 164 10.42 -18.56 6.05
C ILE A 164 11.88 -18.42 6.47
N LYS A 165 12.65 -17.58 5.77
CA LYS A 165 14.09 -17.35 6.04
C LYS A 165 14.49 -15.89 6.03
N GLN A 166 15.36 -15.48 6.95
CA GLN A 166 16.05 -14.19 6.88
C GLN A 166 17.09 -14.23 5.75
N LYS A 167 17.28 -13.10 5.06
CA LYS A 167 18.36 -12.90 4.09
C LYS A 167 19.72 -12.94 4.81
N PRO A 168 20.78 -13.44 4.15
CA PRO A 168 22.12 -13.44 4.70
C PRO A 168 22.66 -12.01 4.91
#